data_AF-A0AAN8CP22-F1
#
_entry.id   AF-A0AAN8CP22-F1
#
_cell.length_a   1.000
_cell.length_b   1.000
_cell.length_c   1.000
_cell.angle_alpha   90.00
_cell.angle_beta   90.00
_cell.angle_gamma   90.00
#
_symmetry.space_group_name_H-M   'P 1'
#
loop_
_entity.id
_entity.type
_entity.pdbx_description
1 polymer ?
#
loop_
_entity_poly.entity_id
_entity_poly.type
_entity_poly.pdbx_seq_one_letter_code
_entity_poly.pdbx_strand_id
1 'polypeptide(L)'
;MRSALNDAAAAKKIKPDHLKALIRGAQSCIELRSFAEGVQWCDEGLKVHPTDKKLQELRATADNHKRAAERDARKAKIREKKLHGEKEALLAAITDRGIKLFQTSKPRHRESDGEEESSSAALSQLSLDCLSSQEATGARVFLDEQHILHWPVLFLYPEHQQTDFISAFCENDCFVNHLALMFGEELPPWDTDRKYHPQNLQVCVFSFIA
;
A
#
# COMPACT_ATOMS: atom_id res chain seq x y z
N MET A 1 24.31 18.03 -3.91
CA MET A 1 23.19 18.83 -3.38
C MET A 1 23.31 19.15 -1.89
N ARG A 2 23.43 18.16 -0.99
CA ARG A 2 23.68 18.44 0.44
C ARG A 2 25.00 19.19 0.71
N SER A 3 26.08 18.83 0.02
CA SER A 3 27.37 19.55 0.15
C SER A 3 27.26 21.02 -0.28
N ALA A 4 26.57 21.30 -1.38
CA ALA A 4 26.37 22.67 -1.87
C ALA A 4 25.55 23.54 -0.90
N LEU A 5 24.58 22.95 -0.19
CA LEU A 5 23.85 23.63 0.88
C LEU A 5 24.77 23.96 2.07
N ASN A 6 25.64 23.02 2.45
CA ASN A 6 26.60 23.23 3.53
C ASN A 6 27.63 24.31 3.20
N ASP A 7 28.14 24.33 1.97
CA ASP A 7 29.08 25.35 1.49
C ASP A 7 28.41 26.74 1.46
N ALA A 8 27.15 26.80 1.01
CA ALA A 8 26.36 28.03 1.06
C ALA A 8 26.11 28.50 2.51
N ALA A 9 25.83 27.58 3.44
CA ALA A 9 25.67 27.87 4.86
C ALA A 9 26.97 28.39 5.51
N ALA A 10 28.11 27.79 5.18
CA ALA A 10 29.42 28.25 5.63
C ALA A 10 29.76 29.64 5.06
N ALA A 11 29.51 29.86 3.76
CA ALA A 11 29.72 31.16 3.12
C ALA A 11 28.84 32.25 3.75
N LYS A 12 27.57 31.95 4.06
CA LYS A 12 26.64 32.85 4.76
C LYS A 12 27.13 33.21 6.17
N LYS A 13 27.78 32.29 6.90
CA LYS A 13 28.36 32.59 8.22
C LYS A 13 29.53 33.57 8.15
N ILE A 14 30.33 33.51 7.08
CA ILE A 14 31.49 34.39 6.87
C ILE A 14 31.02 35.75 6.33
N LYS A 15 30.12 35.74 5.35
CA LYS A 15 29.54 36.93 4.71
C LYS A 15 28.03 36.74 4.51
N PRO A 16 27.19 37.28 5.40
CA PRO A 16 25.73 37.08 5.35
C PRO A 16 25.06 37.80 4.18
N ASP A 17 25.74 38.76 3.56
CA ASP A 17 25.28 39.57 2.42
C ASP A 17 25.62 38.97 1.05
N HIS A 18 26.28 37.80 1.01
CA HIS A 18 26.76 37.21 -0.22
C HIS A 18 25.63 36.61 -1.08
N LEU A 19 25.16 37.39 -2.06
CA LEU A 19 24.01 37.08 -2.93
C LEU A 19 24.08 35.69 -3.59
N LYS A 20 25.23 35.31 -4.15
CA LYS A 20 25.38 34.00 -4.82
C LYS A 20 25.25 32.82 -3.85
N ALA A 21 25.71 32.97 -2.61
CA ALA A 21 25.57 31.93 -1.60
C ALA A 21 24.11 31.77 -1.18
N LEU A 22 23.39 32.89 -1.01
CA LEU A 22 21.97 32.89 -0.69
C LEU A 22 21.12 32.23 -1.79
N ILE A 23 21.35 32.60 -3.06
CA ILE A 23 20.69 31.98 -4.22
C ILE A 23 21.01 30.49 -4.29
N ARG A 24 22.28 30.10 -4.10
CA ARG A 24 22.71 28.69 -4.15
C ARG A 24 22.10 27.87 -3.01
N GLY A 25 22.00 28.45 -1.81
CA GLY A 25 21.35 27.84 -0.65
C GLY A 25 19.87 27.58 -0.92
N ALA A 26 19.13 28.59 -1.39
CA ALA A 26 17.72 28.47 -1.74
C ALA A 26 17.47 27.38 -2.81
N GLN A 27 18.25 27.39 -3.90
CA GLN A 27 18.18 26.36 -4.95
C GLN A 27 18.43 24.96 -4.38
N SER A 28 19.45 24.81 -3.54
CA SER A 28 19.80 23.54 -2.94
C SER A 28 18.70 23.01 -2.02
N CYS A 29 18.04 23.88 -1.24
CA CYS A 29 16.90 23.51 -0.40
C CYS A 29 15.68 23.05 -1.23
N ILE A 30 15.38 23.71 -2.34
CA ILE A 30 14.28 23.31 -3.25
C ILE A 30 14.56 21.91 -3.82
N GLU A 31 15.78 21.67 -4.32
CA GLU A 31 16.18 20.38 -4.87
C GLU A 31 16.18 19.25 -3.82
N LEU A 32 16.50 19.57 -2.56
CA LEU A 32 16.41 18.63 -1.43
C LEU A 32 14.99 18.43 -0.89
N ARG A 33 13.99 19.10 -1.48
CA ARG A 33 12.59 19.14 -1.00
C ARG A 33 12.41 19.73 0.40
N SER A 34 13.40 20.44 0.91
CA SER A 34 13.33 21.23 2.15
C SER A 34 12.77 22.62 1.85
N PHE A 35 11.49 22.69 1.44
CA PHE A 35 10.88 23.93 0.95
C PHE A 35 10.78 25.03 2.01
N ALA A 36 10.57 24.66 3.29
CA ALA A 36 10.52 25.62 4.39
C ALA A 36 11.84 26.37 4.58
N GLU A 37 12.96 25.65 4.58
CA GLU A 37 14.30 26.24 4.62
C GLU A 37 14.58 27.06 3.35
N GLY A 38 14.16 26.57 2.18
CA GLY A 38 14.31 27.31 0.93
C GLY A 38 13.64 28.69 0.94
N VAL A 39 12.42 28.79 1.52
CA VAL A 39 11.74 30.08 1.72
C VAL A 39 12.52 30.98 2.68
N GLN A 40 13.06 30.44 3.79
CA GLN A 40 13.88 31.21 4.73
C GLN A 40 15.13 31.79 4.07
N TRP A 41 15.83 30.98 3.25
CA TRP A 41 16.98 31.43 2.47
C TRP A 41 16.63 32.59 1.52
N CYS A 42 15.47 32.51 0.86
CA CYS A 42 14.99 33.61 0.01
C CYS A 42 14.59 34.85 0.81
N ASP A 43 13.87 34.70 1.92
CA ASP A 43 13.44 35.81 2.78
C ASP A 43 14.63 36.57 3.35
N GLU A 44 15.66 35.85 3.80
CA GLU A 44 16.91 36.46 4.25
C GLU A 44 17.67 37.14 3.12
N GLY A 45 17.70 36.54 1.93
CA GLY A 45 18.33 37.17 0.78
C GLY A 45 17.61 38.44 0.33
N LEU A 46 16.28 38.48 0.39
CA LEU A 46 15.47 39.65 0.04
C LEU A 46 15.56 40.77 1.08
N LYS A 47 15.94 40.48 2.34
CA LYS A 47 16.24 41.53 3.34
C LYS A 47 17.49 42.33 2.95
N VAL A 48 18.49 41.66 2.38
CA VAL A 48 19.76 42.29 1.97
C VAL A 48 19.69 42.83 0.54
N HIS A 49 19.02 42.11 -0.35
CA HIS A 49 18.87 42.45 -1.77
C HIS A 49 17.38 42.44 -2.19
N PRO A 50 16.59 43.47 -1.81
CA PRO A 50 15.13 43.49 -2.02
C PRO A 50 14.70 43.42 -3.49
N THR A 51 15.54 43.93 -4.39
CA THR A 51 15.23 44.09 -5.82
C THR A 51 15.68 42.89 -6.67
N ASP A 52 16.24 41.84 -6.06
CA ASP A 52 16.74 40.69 -6.82
C ASP A 52 15.61 39.81 -7.35
N LYS A 53 15.47 39.80 -8.69
CA LYS A 53 14.42 39.06 -9.39
C LYS A 53 14.54 37.55 -9.20
N LYS A 54 15.76 37.03 -9.05
CA LYS A 54 16.03 35.59 -8.94
C LYS A 54 15.58 35.04 -7.59
N LEU A 55 15.84 35.77 -6.51
CA LEU A 55 15.36 35.41 -5.17
C LEU A 55 13.83 35.47 -5.08
N GLN A 56 13.20 36.46 -5.72
CA GLN A 56 11.72 36.54 -5.79
C GLN A 56 11.12 35.34 -6.55
N GLU A 57 11.69 34.96 -7.69
CA GLU A 57 11.28 33.76 -8.45
C GLU A 57 11.46 32.47 -7.64
N LEU A 58 12.62 32.30 -7.00
CA LEU A 58 12.92 31.12 -6.17
C LEU A 58 11.99 31.03 -4.96
N ARG A 59 11.66 32.16 -4.34
CA ARG A 59 10.68 32.23 -3.24
C ARG A 59 9.30 31.77 -3.68
N ALA A 60 8.80 32.31 -4.79
CA ALA A 60 7.49 31.91 -5.34
C ALA A 60 7.48 30.42 -5.70
N THR A 61 8.58 29.92 -6.26
CA THR A 61 8.76 28.50 -6.57
C THR A 61 8.75 27.64 -5.32
N ALA A 62 9.51 28.01 -4.28
CA ALA A 62 9.56 27.31 -3.01
C ALA A 62 8.21 27.31 -2.27
N ASP A 63 7.49 28.44 -2.25
CA ASP A 63 6.15 28.54 -1.66
C ASP A 63 5.15 27.66 -2.40
N ASN A 64 5.19 27.62 -3.73
CA ASN A 64 4.32 26.76 -4.54
C ASN A 64 4.61 25.27 -4.27
N HIS A 65 5.88 24.87 -4.22
CA HIS A 65 6.25 23.50 -3.89
C HIS A 65 5.90 23.11 -2.46
N LYS A 66 6.08 24.02 -1.48
CA LYS A 66 5.67 23.82 -0.09
C LYS A 66 4.17 23.54 0.00
N ARG A 67 3.34 24.40 -0.62
CA ARG A 67 1.88 24.24 -0.65
C ARG A 67 1.45 22.97 -1.39
N ALA A 68 2.17 22.56 -2.43
CA ALA A 68 1.91 21.29 -3.11
C ALA A 68 2.22 20.10 -2.19
N ALA A 69 3.41 20.08 -1.57
CA ALA A 69 3.83 19.02 -0.67
C ALA A 69 2.92 18.88 0.55
N GLU A 70 2.48 19.98 1.16
CA GLU A 70 1.53 19.97 2.29
C GLU A 70 0.17 19.39 1.88
N ARG A 71 -0.33 19.73 0.69
CA ARG A 71 -1.58 19.14 0.16
C ARG A 71 -1.43 17.63 -0.08
N ASP A 72 -0.33 17.21 -0.68
CA ASP A 72 -0.08 15.80 -0.97
C ASP A 72 0.12 14.99 0.31
N ALA A 73 0.85 15.53 1.29
CA ALA A 73 1.01 14.92 2.61
C ALA A 73 -0.32 14.80 3.36
N ARG A 74 -1.18 15.84 3.31
CA ARG A 74 -2.53 15.78 3.89
C ARG A 74 -3.36 14.69 3.23
N LYS A 75 -3.35 14.60 1.90
CA LYS A 75 -4.06 13.55 1.16
C LYS A 75 -3.50 12.15 1.46
N ALA A 76 -2.18 12.01 1.58
CA ALA A 76 -1.53 10.75 1.95
C ALA A 76 -1.97 10.29 3.34
N LYS A 77 -1.92 11.17 4.35
CA LYS A 77 -2.34 10.87 5.72
C LYS A 77 -3.82 10.49 5.82
N ILE A 78 -4.69 11.13 5.04
CA ILE A 78 -6.11 10.76 4.98
C ILE A 78 -6.30 9.37 4.36
N ARG A 79 -5.61 9.08 3.24
CA ARG A 79 -5.67 7.76 2.60
C ARG A 79 -5.13 6.65 3.50
N GLU A 80 -4.02 6.90 4.19
CA GLU A 80 -3.42 5.96 5.14
C GLU A 80 -4.37 5.65 6.30
N LYS A 81 -4.98 6.68 6.91
CA LYS A 81 -5.98 6.48 7.95
C LYS A 81 -7.21 5.71 7.47
N LYS A 82 -7.69 6.00 6.27
CA LYS A 82 -8.82 5.28 5.67
C LYS A 82 -8.48 3.80 5.45
N LEU A 83 -7.32 3.52 4.84
CA LEU A 83 -6.82 2.16 4.61
C LEU A 83 -6.64 1.39 5.93
N HIS A 84 -6.13 2.07 6.95
CA HIS A 84 -5.96 1.48 8.28
C HIS A 84 -7.31 1.11 8.90
N GLY A 85 -8.30 2.00 8.86
CA GLY A 85 -9.65 1.72 9.35
C GLY A 85 -10.35 0.59 8.58
N GLU A 86 -10.19 0.52 7.25
CA GLU A 86 -10.71 -0.59 6.43
C GLU A 86 -10.06 -1.92 6.82
N LYS A 87 -8.75 -1.93 7.06
CA LYS A 87 -7.99 -3.10 7.50
C LYS A 87 -8.43 -3.58 8.89
N GLU A 88 -8.61 -2.67 9.82
CA GLU A 88 -9.10 -2.99 11.17
C GLU A 88 -10.52 -3.54 11.13
N ALA A 89 -11.41 -2.93 10.34
CA ALA A 89 -12.78 -3.41 10.16
C ALA A 89 -12.83 -4.82 9.55
N LEU A 90 -11.97 -5.09 8.55
CA LEU A 90 -11.85 -6.41 7.95
C LEU A 90 -11.38 -7.47 8.96
N LEU A 91 -10.34 -7.15 9.75
CA LEU A 91 -9.84 -8.05 10.78
C LEU A 91 -10.88 -8.36 11.86
N ALA A 92 -11.62 -7.33 12.29
CA ALA A 92 -12.70 -7.49 13.24
C ALA A 92 -13.78 -8.45 12.67
N ALA A 93 -14.19 -8.27 11.42
CA ALA A 93 -15.17 -9.11 10.75
C ALA A 93 -14.74 -10.59 10.63
N ILE A 94 -13.47 -10.84 10.29
CA ILE A 94 -12.90 -12.20 10.20
C ILE A 94 -12.86 -12.88 11.57
N THR A 95 -12.44 -12.12 12.60
CA THR A 95 -12.30 -12.63 13.97
C THR A 95 -13.67 -12.93 14.58
N ASP A 96 -14.65 -12.05 14.38
CA ASP A 96 -16.03 -12.22 14.85
C ASP A 96 -16.70 -13.49 14.29
N ARG A 97 -16.40 -13.83 13.03
CA ARG A 97 -16.86 -15.06 12.37
C ARG A 97 -16.08 -16.32 12.77
N GLY A 98 -15.08 -16.20 13.64
CA GLY A 98 -14.28 -17.33 14.12
C GLY A 98 -13.38 -17.98 13.06
N ILE A 99 -13.05 -17.24 11.99
CA ILE A 99 -12.28 -17.75 10.86
C ILE A 99 -10.80 -17.84 11.25
N LYS A 100 -10.24 -19.04 11.17
CA LYS A 100 -8.81 -19.29 11.43
C LYS A 100 -8.02 -19.08 10.16
N LEU A 101 -7.15 -18.07 10.14
CA LEU A 101 -6.22 -17.85 9.03
C LEU A 101 -4.94 -18.65 9.25
N PHE A 102 -4.54 -19.44 8.25
CA PHE A 102 -3.28 -20.18 8.26
C PHE A 102 -2.25 -19.46 7.41
N GLN A 103 -1.04 -19.29 7.94
CA GLN A 103 0.08 -18.75 7.16
C GLN A 103 0.87 -19.88 6.53
N THR A 104 0.91 -19.90 5.20
CA THR A 104 1.97 -20.65 4.52
C THR A 104 3.28 -19.89 4.80
N SER A 105 4.14 -20.46 5.65
CA SER A 105 5.47 -19.93 5.93
C SER A 105 6.29 -19.87 4.65
N LYS A 106 6.22 -18.77 3.89
CA LYS A 106 7.29 -18.44 2.95
C LYS A 106 8.42 -17.80 3.78
N PRO A 107 9.67 -18.31 3.68
CA PRO A 107 10.80 -17.72 4.38
C PRO A 107 11.05 -16.35 3.75
N ARG A 108 10.77 -15.28 4.50
CA ARG A 108 11.25 -13.95 4.15
C ARG A 108 12.77 -13.98 4.29
N HIS A 109 13.47 -13.75 3.18
CA HIS A 109 14.88 -13.41 3.23
C HIS A 109 15.00 -12.11 4.05
N ARG A 110 15.44 -12.25 5.30
CA ARG A 110 15.80 -11.15 6.21
C ARG A 110 16.91 -10.34 5.57
N GLU A 111 16.78 -9.02 5.57
CA GLU A 111 17.81 -8.15 6.15
C GLU A 111 17.13 -6.96 6.85
N SER A 112 17.66 -6.67 8.06
CA SER A 112 17.50 -5.45 8.87
C SER A 112 16.44 -5.44 9.99
N ASP A 113 16.88 -5.96 11.13
CA ASP A 113 16.96 -5.35 12.48
C ASP A 113 15.76 -4.64 13.13
N GLY A 114 15.44 -5.11 14.35
CA GLY A 114 14.69 -4.37 15.37
C GLY A 114 13.76 -5.26 16.19
N GLU A 115 14.24 -5.76 17.33
CA GLU A 115 13.43 -6.41 18.36
C GLU A 115 12.67 -5.36 19.18
N GLU A 116 11.35 -5.48 19.31
CA GLU A 116 10.63 -5.12 20.54
C GLU A 116 9.44 -6.08 20.72
N GLU A 117 9.50 -6.88 21.77
CA GLU A 117 8.40 -7.73 22.22
C GLU A 117 7.33 -6.89 22.92
N SER A 118 6.08 -7.06 22.50
CA SER A 118 4.91 -6.75 23.33
C SER A 118 3.79 -7.71 22.99
N SER A 119 3.26 -8.38 24.01
CA SER A 119 2.34 -9.51 23.94
C SER A 119 0.90 -9.13 23.50
N SER A 120 0.79 -8.27 22.50
CA SER A 120 -0.37 -8.11 21.59
C SER A 120 0.01 -8.40 20.12
N ALA A 121 1.27 -8.80 19.90
CA ALA A 121 1.85 -9.08 18.59
C ALA A 121 1.25 -10.32 17.89
N ALA A 122 0.64 -11.26 18.60
CA ALA A 122 0.11 -12.50 18.00
C ALA A 122 -1.05 -12.24 17.01
N LEU A 123 -1.88 -11.21 17.25
CA LEU A 123 -2.89 -10.77 16.28
C LEU A 123 -2.30 -9.82 15.22
N SER A 124 -1.20 -9.15 15.54
CA SER A 124 -0.45 -8.28 14.61
C SER A 124 0.33 -9.11 13.57
N GLN A 125 0.70 -10.34 13.94
CA GLN A 125 1.42 -11.32 13.12
C GLN A 125 0.52 -12.27 12.34
N LEU A 126 -0.82 -12.17 12.41
CA LEU A 126 -1.70 -12.62 11.33
C LEU A 126 -1.47 -11.68 10.14
N SER A 127 -0.27 -11.80 9.58
CA SER A 127 0.34 -10.90 8.62
C SER A 127 -0.64 -10.68 7.50
N LEU A 128 -1.26 -9.50 7.52
CA LEU A 128 -2.14 -9.05 6.47
C LEU A 128 -1.46 -9.07 5.11
N ASP A 129 -0.13 -9.16 5.06
CA ASP A 129 0.64 -9.43 3.85
C ASP A 129 0.17 -10.71 3.13
N CYS A 130 -0.56 -11.63 3.76
CA CYS A 130 -1.21 -12.76 3.10
C CYS A 130 -2.54 -12.35 2.42
N LEU A 131 -3.34 -11.49 3.08
CA LEU A 131 -4.59 -10.96 2.52
C LEU A 131 -4.35 -9.84 1.50
N SER A 132 -3.19 -9.20 1.56
CA SER A 132 -2.73 -8.16 0.65
C SER A 132 -1.56 -8.63 -0.23
N SER A 133 -1.24 -9.93 -0.22
CA SER A 133 -0.18 -10.50 -1.06
C SER A 133 -0.55 -10.19 -2.49
N GLN A 134 0.29 -9.43 -3.17
CA GLN A 134 0.10 -9.08 -4.57
C GLN A 134 0.44 -10.30 -5.42
N GLU A 135 -0.45 -11.30 -5.37
CA GLU A 135 -0.41 -12.47 -6.22
C GLU A 135 -0.80 -12.07 -7.65
N ALA A 136 -0.49 -12.91 -8.63
CA ALA A 136 -0.67 -12.61 -10.06
C ALA A 136 -2.09 -12.15 -10.44
N THR A 137 -3.09 -12.46 -9.61
CA THR A 137 -4.51 -12.10 -9.80
C THR A 137 -4.92 -10.80 -9.10
N GLY A 138 -4.14 -10.28 -8.13
CA GLY A 138 -4.43 -9.04 -7.39
C GLY A 138 -5.68 -9.05 -6.51
N ALA A 139 -6.34 -10.21 -6.38
CA ALA A 139 -7.56 -10.37 -5.59
C ALA A 139 -7.25 -10.52 -4.10
N ARG A 140 -8.08 -9.91 -3.26
CA ARG A 140 -7.90 -9.83 -1.80
C ARG A 140 -9.23 -10.03 -1.10
N VAL A 141 -9.18 -10.47 0.15
CA VAL A 141 -10.38 -10.47 1.00
C VAL A 141 -10.80 -9.03 1.25
N PHE A 142 -12.08 -8.73 1.07
CA PHE A 142 -12.64 -7.41 1.36
C PHE A 142 -14.04 -7.51 1.96
N LEU A 143 -14.47 -6.42 2.56
CA LEU A 143 -15.80 -6.24 3.13
C LEU A 143 -16.60 -5.32 2.20
N ASP A 144 -17.84 -5.67 1.88
CA ASP A 144 -18.73 -4.79 1.11
C ASP A 144 -19.48 -3.78 2.01
N GLU A 145 -20.37 -2.99 1.39
CA GLU A 145 -21.18 -1.97 2.08
C GLU A 145 -22.18 -2.57 3.08
N GLN A 146 -22.52 -3.86 2.94
CA GLN A 146 -23.43 -4.58 3.82
C GLN A 146 -22.70 -5.33 4.95
N HIS A 147 -21.38 -5.11 5.10
CA HIS A 147 -20.52 -5.82 6.04
C HIS A 147 -20.41 -7.33 5.77
N ILE A 148 -20.55 -7.74 4.51
CA ILE A 148 -20.41 -9.12 4.06
C ILE A 148 -18.98 -9.33 3.53
N LEU A 149 -18.37 -10.45 3.89
CA LEU A 149 -17.02 -10.81 3.43
C LEU A 149 -17.05 -11.43 2.03
N HIS A 150 -16.10 -10.99 1.20
CA HIS A 150 -15.81 -11.57 -0.10
C HIS A 150 -14.42 -12.18 -0.08
N TRP A 151 -14.32 -13.46 -0.44
CA TRP A 151 -13.09 -14.24 -0.38
C TRP A 151 -12.59 -14.59 -1.78
N PRO A 152 -11.29 -14.45 -2.07
CA PRO A 152 -10.71 -15.12 -3.21
C PRO A 152 -10.71 -16.63 -2.96
N VAL A 153 -11.31 -17.40 -3.86
CA VAL A 153 -11.45 -18.86 -3.75
C VAL A 153 -10.82 -19.53 -4.97
N LEU A 154 -9.99 -20.54 -4.72
CA LEU A 154 -9.37 -21.35 -5.76
C LEU A 154 -9.99 -22.75 -5.75
N PHE A 155 -10.60 -23.14 -6.86
CA PHE A 155 -11.02 -24.51 -7.11
C PHE A 155 -9.86 -25.28 -7.74
N LEU A 156 -9.60 -26.46 -7.21
CA LEU A 156 -8.57 -27.37 -7.70
C LEU A 156 -9.26 -28.61 -8.27
N TYR A 157 -8.84 -29.03 -9.47
CA TYR A 157 -9.29 -30.27 -10.11
C TYR A 157 -8.07 -31.19 -10.31
N PRO A 158 -7.65 -31.95 -9.28
CA PRO A 158 -6.39 -32.71 -9.31
C PRO A 158 -6.33 -33.76 -10.41
N GLU A 159 -7.45 -34.37 -10.77
CA GLU A 159 -7.54 -35.39 -11.83
C GLU A 159 -7.03 -34.86 -13.18
N HIS A 160 -7.36 -33.60 -13.50
CA HIS A 160 -7.00 -32.97 -14.78
C HIS A 160 -5.89 -31.92 -14.63
N GLN A 161 -5.34 -31.75 -13.43
CA GLN A 161 -4.35 -30.71 -13.09
C GLN A 161 -4.82 -29.31 -13.51
N GLN A 162 -6.12 -29.05 -13.36
CA GLN A 162 -6.73 -27.77 -13.69
C GLN A 162 -7.08 -26.99 -12.42
N THR A 163 -7.21 -25.69 -12.56
CA THR A 163 -7.61 -24.79 -11.47
C THR A 163 -8.50 -23.69 -12.01
N ASP A 164 -9.51 -23.30 -11.23
CA ASP A 164 -10.31 -22.10 -11.48
C ASP A 164 -10.22 -21.15 -10.31
N PHE A 165 -10.22 -19.85 -10.61
CA PHE A 165 -10.08 -18.80 -9.60
C PHE A 165 -11.30 -17.88 -9.60
N ILE A 166 -11.94 -17.75 -8.44
CA ILE A 166 -13.00 -16.79 -8.18
C ILE A 166 -12.41 -15.67 -7.33
N SER A 167 -12.37 -14.46 -7.89
CA SER A 167 -11.72 -13.31 -7.24
C SER A 167 -12.49 -12.76 -6.03
N ALA A 168 -13.81 -12.91 -6.02
CA ALA A 168 -14.70 -12.42 -4.97
C ALA A 168 -15.89 -13.38 -4.77
N PHE A 169 -15.71 -14.35 -3.88
CA PHE A 169 -16.73 -15.30 -3.45
C PHE A 169 -17.43 -14.74 -2.21
N CYS A 170 -18.72 -14.44 -2.30
CA CYS A 170 -19.51 -13.93 -1.19
C CYS A 170 -19.66 -15.03 -0.11
N GLU A 171 -19.44 -14.71 1.16
CA GLU A 171 -19.54 -15.68 2.26
C GLU A 171 -20.95 -16.29 2.42
N ASN A 172 -21.98 -15.64 1.89
CA ASN A 172 -23.36 -16.13 1.91
C ASN A 172 -23.71 -17.01 0.70
N ASP A 173 -22.78 -17.15 -0.26
CA ASP A 173 -23.01 -17.99 -1.44
C ASP A 173 -22.76 -19.46 -1.14
N CYS A 174 -23.60 -20.31 -1.73
CA CYS A 174 -23.39 -21.74 -1.73
C CYS A 174 -22.45 -22.16 -2.87
N PHE A 175 -21.52 -23.07 -2.59
CA PHE A 175 -20.63 -23.66 -3.61
C PHE A 175 -21.40 -24.23 -4.82
N VAL A 176 -22.55 -24.85 -4.59
CA VAL A 176 -23.37 -25.44 -5.67
C VAL A 176 -23.81 -24.41 -6.72
N ASN A 177 -24.08 -23.16 -6.30
CA ASN A 177 -24.50 -22.10 -7.23
C ASN A 177 -23.34 -21.72 -8.16
N HIS A 178 -22.13 -21.59 -7.61
CA HIS A 178 -20.91 -21.32 -8.38
C HIS A 178 -20.57 -22.49 -9.30
N LEU A 179 -20.64 -23.73 -8.82
CA LEU A 179 -20.42 -24.92 -9.66
C LEU A 179 -21.45 -25.04 -10.79
N ALA A 180 -22.71 -24.68 -10.55
CA ALA A 180 -23.73 -24.67 -11.60
C ALA A 180 -23.42 -23.63 -12.69
N LEU A 181 -22.82 -22.49 -12.35
CA LEU A 181 -22.38 -21.51 -13.34
C LEU A 181 -21.13 -21.97 -14.11
N MET A 182 -20.20 -22.63 -13.41
CA MET A 182 -18.93 -23.08 -14.01
C MET A 182 -19.09 -24.32 -14.90
N PHE A 183 -20.05 -25.19 -14.57
CA PHE A 183 -20.24 -26.51 -15.21
C PHE A 183 -21.68 -26.75 -15.72
N GLY A 184 -22.46 -25.68 -15.91
CA GLY A 184 -23.89 -25.77 -16.22
C GLY A 184 -24.20 -26.03 -17.69
N GLU A 185 -24.08 -24.99 -18.52
CA GLU A 185 -24.48 -25.05 -19.94
C GLU A 185 -23.38 -25.63 -20.83
N GLU A 186 -22.11 -25.33 -20.53
CA GLU A 186 -20.96 -25.80 -21.29
C GLU A 186 -19.97 -26.50 -20.36
N LEU A 187 -19.66 -27.76 -20.68
CA LEU A 187 -18.61 -28.50 -19.98
C LEU A 187 -17.24 -27.97 -20.42
N PRO A 188 -16.26 -27.88 -19.51
CA PRO A 188 -14.93 -27.42 -19.87
C PRO A 188 -14.27 -28.31 -20.94
N PRO A 189 -13.45 -27.75 -21.83
CA PRO A 189 -12.83 -28.49 -22.93
C PRO A 189 -11.86 -29.58 -22.46
N TRP A 190 -11.37 -29.49 -21.22
CA TRP A 190 -10.50 -30.50 -20.60
C TRP A 190 -11.27 -31.70 -20.04
N ASP A 191 -12.59 -31.59 -19.83
CA ASP A 191 -13.46 -32.68 -19.37
C ASP A 191 -13.85 -33.61 -20.53
N THR A 192 -12.85 -34.34 -21.04
CA THR A 192 -13.01 -35.25 -22.19
C THR A 192 -14.04 -36.36 -21.91
N ASP A 193 -14.12 -36.78 -20.64
CA ASP A 193 -15.01 -37.86 -20.20
C ASP A 193 -16.42 -37.37 -19.80
N ARG A 194 -16.67 -36.05 -19.83
CA ARG A 194 -17.94 -35.40 -19.47
C ARG A 194 -18.44 -35.79 -18.07
N LYS A 195 -17.53 -35.83 -17.09
CA LYS A 195 -17.82 -36.25 -15.72
C LYS A 195 -18.18 -35.07 -14.81
N TYR A 196 -17.80 -33.85 -15.15
CA TYR A 196 -17.90 -32.68 -14.28
C TYR A 196 -19.28 -32.03 -14.34
N HIS A 197 -20.31 -32.79 -13.96
CA HIS A 197 -21.67 -32.25 -13.80
C HIS A 197 -21.91 -31.82 -12.34
N PRO A 198 -22.57 -30.66 -12.09
CA PRO A 198 -22.78 -30.13 -10.73
C PRO A 198 -23.40 -31.13 -9.73
N GLN A 199 -24.24 -32.04 -10.21
CA GLN A 199 -24.90 -33.07 -9.38
C GLN A 199 -23.97 -34.21 -8.94
N ASN A 200 -22.89 -34.44 -9.68
CA ASN A 200 -21.93 -35.51 -9.44
C ASN A 200 -20.64 -35.02 -8.74
N LEU A 201 -20.46 -33.70 -8.66
CA LEU A 201 -19.29 -33.10 -8.04
C LEU A 201 -19.36 -33.17 -6.52
N GLN A 202 -18.22 -33.51 -5.91
CA GLN A 202 -18.03 -33.45 -4.47
C GLN A 202 -17.00 -32.36 -4.15
N VAL A 203 -17.35 -31.48 -3.23
CA VAL A 203 -16.45 -30.43 -2.75
C VAL A 203 -15.75 -30.90 -1.49
N CYS A 204 -14.42 -31.00 -1.55
CA CYS A 204 -13.58 -31.33 -0.41
C CYS A 204 -12.78 -30.09 -0.01
N VAL A 205 -12.71 -29.82 1.30
CA VAL A 205 -11.87 -28.76 1.87
C VAL A 205 -10.80 -29.37 2.75
N PHE A 206 -9.60 -28.82 2.71
CA PHE A 206 -8.53 -29.23 3.60
C PHE A 206 -8.78 -28.62 4.98
N SER A 207 -9.12 -29.47 5.95
CA SER A 207 -9.15 -29.08 7.36
C SER A 207 -7.83 -29.48 8.02
N PHE A 208 -7.11 -28.52 8.56
CA PHE A 208 -5.97 -28.80 9.42
C PHE A 208 -6.49 -29.04 10.84
N ILE A 209 -6.36 -30.27 11.33
CA ILE A 209 -6.56 -30.58 12.75
C ILE A 209 -5.30 -30.09 13.47
N ALA A 210 -5.47 -29.12 14.36
CA ALA A 210 -4.43 -28.65 15.27
C ALA A 210 -4.47 -29.44 16.58
#